data_AF-A0A4Y7RM48-F1
#
_entry.id   AF-A0A4Y7RM48-F1
#
_cell.length_a   1.000
_cell.length_b   1.000
_cell.length_c   1.000
_cell.angle_alpha   90.00
_cell.angle_beta   90.00
_cell.angle_gamma   90.00
#
_symmetry.space_group_name_H-M   'P 1'
#
loop_
_entity.id
_entity.type
_entity.pdbx_description
1 polymer ?
#
loop_
_entity_poly.entity_id
_entity_poly.type
_entity_poly.pdbx_seq_one_letter_code
_entity_poly.pdbx_strand_id
1 'polypeptide(L)'
;KRFRSPSPPPYTRRGHETPRHGQRQRSRSPQASPTKKHRGEHTSSKTSFRSGAGPAATLSACTICLGRHRHDIFQCSSKLLWDGTTPAYSRKVDNGRPQDPNGKVLCSDWQRPSGCKSTTHDTKHECSGCGEKDHGAQTCPRAQKA
;
A
#
# COMPACT_ATOMS: atom_id res chain seq x y z
N LYS A 1 6.61 59.03 6.06
CA LYS A 1 6.51 58.58 4.65
C LYS A 1 5.46 57.47 4.59
N ARG A 2 4.25 57.77 4.08
CA ARG A 2 3.21 56.77 3.78
C ARG A 2 3.53 56.08 2.44
N PHE A 3 2.69 55.10 2.08
CA PHE A 3 2.54 54.35 0.81
C PHE A 3 3.03 52.90 0.90
N ARG A 4 2.13 51.92 1.14
CA ARG A 4 1.08 51.33 0.26
C ARG A 4 1.65 50.25 -0.66
N SER A 5 1.32 48.99 -0.38
CA SER A 5 1.06 48.01 -1.44
C SER A 5 -0.14 48.46 -2.27
N PRO A 6 -0.15 48.23 -3.58
CA PRO A 6 -1.12 47.28 -4.13
C PRO A 6 -0.67 46.48 -5.36
N SER A 7 -1.14 45.23 -5.39
CA SER A 7 -1.70 44.41 -6.50
C SER A 7 -0.93 44.10 -7.81
N PRO A 8 -1.19 42.90 -8.39
CA PRO A 8 -0.51 42.36 -9.57
C PRO A 8 -1.13 42.81 -10.90
N PRO A 9 -0.43 42.66 -12.04
CA PRO A 9 -1.03 42.75 -13.36
C PRO A 9 -1.59 41.39 -13.88
N PRO A 10 -2.57 41.41 -14.79
CA PRO A 10 -3.22 40.24 -15.38
C PRO A 10 -2.72 39.91 -16.81
N TYR A 11 -3.16 38.74 -17.35
CA TYR A 11 -3.25 38.34 -18.78
C TYR A 11 -1.91 38.13 -19.54
N THR A 12 -1.67 37.21 -20.51
CA THR A 12 -2.48 36.48 -21.50
C THR A 12 -1.84 35.13 -21.90
N ARG A 13 -2.73 34.32 -22.48
CA ARG A 13 -2.65 33.06 -23.25
C ARG A 13 -1.74 33.06 -24.51
N ARG A 14 -1.36 31.83 -24.94
CA ARG A 14 -0.79 31.33 -26.23
C ARG A 14 0.74 31.11 -26.18
N GLY A 15 1.31 30.02 -26.73
CA GLY A 15 0.78 29.08 -27.72
C GLY A 15 1.52 27.74 -27.73
N HIS A 16 0.88 26.79 -28.40
CA HIS A 16 1.40 25.48 -28.79
C HIS A 16 2.58 25.64 -29.76
N GLU A 17 3.67 24.91 -29.52
CA GLU A 17 4.68 24.64 -30.54
C GLU A 17 4.96 23.14 -30.62
N THR A 18 4.45 22.52 -31.68
CA THR A 18 4.82 21.18 -32.14
C THR A 18 5.90 21.31 -33.22
N PRO A 19 6.99 20.54 -33.16
CA PRO A 19 7.82 20.31 -34.35
C PRO A 19 7.23 19.17 -35.18
N ARG A 20 6.83 19.52 -36.39
CA ARG A 20 6.50 18.65 -37.52
C ARG A 20 7.79 18.37 -38.31
N HIS A 21 7.80 17.29 -39.09
CA HIS A 21 8.77 16.80 -40.11
C HIS A 21 9.34 15.42 -39.72
N GLY A 22 9.19 14.34 -40.51
CA GLY A 22 8.80 14.25 -41.91
C GLY A 22 8.28 12.85 -42.31
N GLN A 23 7.51 12.87 -43.39
CA GLN A 23 6.95 11.72 -44.09
C GLN A 23 8.05 10.84 -44.71
N ARG A 24 7.83 9.52 -44.72
CA ARG A 24 8.22 8.71 -45.88
C ARG A 24 7.13 7.68 -46.18
N GLN A 25 6.61 7.80 -47.40
CA GLN A 25 5.50 7.05 -47.97
C GLN A 25 5.85 5.59 -48.22
N ARG A 26 4.84 4.70 -48.18
CA ARG A 26 4.66 3.71 -49.26
C ARG A 26 3.20 3.28 -49.36
N SER A 27 2.57 3.72 -50.44
CA SER A 27 1.26 3.31 -50.93
C SER A 27 1.32 1.88 -51.49
N ARG A 28 0.25 1.10 -51.30
CA ARG A 28 -0.53 0.40 -52.35
C ARG A 28 -1.48 -0.66 -51.73
N SER A 29 -2.77 -0.37 -51.81
CA SER A 29 -3.88 -1.36 -51.90
C SER A 29 -3.76 -2.17 -53.21
N PRO A 30 -4.43 -3.35 -53.44
CA PRO A 30 -5.90 -3.51 -53.31
C PRO A 30 -6.51 -4.93 -53.02
N GLN A 31 -7.75 -4.89 -52.50
CA GLN A 31 -8.97 -5.68 -52.81
C GLN A 31 -9.16 -7.20 -52.55
N ALA A 32 -10.42 -7.49 -52.11
CA ALA A 32 -11.26 -8.70 -52.22
C ALA A 32 -10.94 -9.89 -51.28
N SER A 33 -11.85 -10.65 -50.66
CA SER A 33 -13.32 -10.71 -50.49
C SER A 33 -13.61 -11.82 -49.43
N PRO A 34 -14.87 -12.12 -49.03
CA PRO A 34 -15.22 -12.57 -47.67
C PRO A 34 -15.23 -14.11 -47.47
N THR A 35 -15.53 -14.49 -46.21
CA THR A 35 -15.93 -15.81 -45.66
C THR A 35 -14.92 -16.47 -44.70
N LYS A 36 -15.21 -16.45 -43.40
CA LYS A 36 -15.65 -17.66 -42.67
C LYS A 36 -15.95 -17.35 -41.20
N LYS A 37 -17.20 -17.61 -40.88
CA LYS A 37 -17.81 -17.76 -39.57
C LYS A 37 -17.07 -18.87 -38.80
N HIS A 38 -16.38 -18.56 -37.71
CA HIS A 38 -16.08 -19.54 -36.67
C HIS A 38 -16.53 -19.00 -35.32
N ARG A 39 -17.72 -19.47 -34.94
CA ARG A 39 -18.23 -19.51 -33.58
C ARG A 39 -17.26 -20.37 -32.77
N GLY A 40 -16.61 -19.78 -31.78
CA GLY A 40 -15.69 -20.44 -30.85
C GLY A 40 -15.95 -19.93 -29.45
N GLU A 41 -17.11 -20.28 -28.92
CA GLU A 41 -17.48 -20.16 -27.52
C GLU A 41 -16.65 -21.18 -26.74
N HIS A 42 -15.45 -20.82 -26.27
CA HIS A 42 -14.71 -21.68 -25.35
C HIS A 42 -14.03 -20.85 -24.26
N THR A 43 -14.69 -20.94 -23.10
CA THR A 43 -14.08 -21.15 -21.79
C THR A 43 -13.30 -19.99 -21.21
N SER A 44 -14.04 -19.20 -20.42
CA SER A 44 -13.68 -18.87 -19.03
C SER A 44 -12.42 -19.61 -18.59
N SER A 45 -11.31 -18.88 -18.55
CA SER A 45 -10.08 -19.30 -17.87
C SER A 45 -10.41 -19.49 -16.40
N LYS A 46 -11.00 -20.65 -16.07
CA LYS A 46 -11.01 -21.21 -14.72
C LYS A 46 -9.53 -21.41 -14.38
N THR A 47 -8.95 -20.40 -13.73
CA THR A 47 -7.83 -20.63 -12.84
C THR A 47 -8.33 -21.60 -11.78
N SER A 48 -8.14 -22.89 -12.05
CA SER A 48 -8.35 -23.95 -11.09
C SER A 48 -7.42 -23.67 -9.92
N PHE A 49 -7.96 -23.09 -8.85
CA PHE A 49 -7.28 -22.97 -7.58
C PHE A 49 -6.87 -24.39 -7.18
N ARG A 50 -5.57 -24.69 -7.23
CA ARG A 50 -5.05 -25.94 -6.68
C ARG A 50 -5.26 -25.84 -5.16
N SER A 51 -6.32 -26.45 -4.66
CA SER A 51 -6.54 -26.70 -3.24
C SER A 51 -5.51 -27.73 -2.77
N GLY A 52 -4.28 -27.28 -2.57
CA GLY A 52 -3.28 -27.94 -1.75
C GLY A 52 -3.21 -27.16 -0.44
N ALA A 53 -3.99 -27.56 0.56
CA ALA A 53 -3.83 -27.05 1.91
C ALA A 53 -2.47 -27.55 2.43
N GLY A 54 -1.42 -26.74 2.23
CA GLY A 54 -0.27 -26.75 3.12
C GLY A 54 -0.75 -26.47 4.56
N PRO A 55 0.10 -26.68 5.57
CA PRO A 55 -0.27 -26.39 6.97
C PRO A 55 -0.90 -25.01 7.03
N ALA A 56 -2.05 -24.88 7.71
CA ALA A 56 -2.82 -23.65 7.80
C ALA A 56 -1.84 -22.49 8.02
N ALA A 57 -1.66 -21.65 6.99
CA ALA A 57 -0.63 -20.64 7.02
C ALA A 57 -0.87 -19.75 8.24
N THR A 58 0.04 -19.78 9.20
CA THR A 58 -0.06 -18.98 10.41
C THR A 58 -0.09 -17.52 10.00
N LEU A 59 -1.22 -16.86 10.26
CA LEU A 59 -1.39 -15.47 9.88
C LEU A 59 -0.45 -14.61 10.70
N SER A 60 0.24 -13.67 10.04
CA SER A 60 1.02 -12.64 10.71
C SER A 60 0.11 -11.76 11.56
N ALA A 61 0.61 -11.34 12.72
CA ALA A 61 -0.10 -10.40 13.56
C ALA A 61 -0.18 -9.03 12.85
N CYS A 62 -1.35 -8.41 12.88
CA CYS A 62 -1.51 -7.03 12.46
C CYS A 62 -0.75 -6.08 13.40
N THR A 63 -0.13 -5.04 12.87
CA THR A 63 0.64 -4.08 13.69
C THR A 63 -0.23 -3.18 14.57
N ILE A 64 -1.54 -3.16 14.37
CA ILE A 64 -2.46 -2.26 15.08
C ILE A 64 -3.30 -3.03 16.09
N CYS A 65 -4.12 -3.97 15.63
CA CYS A 65 -4.97 -4.78 16.52
C CYS A 65 -4.25 -6.00 17.10
N LEU A 66 -3.01 -6.31 16.67
CA LEU A 66 -2.27 -7.53 17.02
C LEU A 66 -3.02 -8.85 16.75
N GLY A 67 -4.10 -8.79 15.98
CA GLY A 67 -4.88 -9.95 15.59
C GLY A 67 -4.22 -10.73 14.46
N ARG A 68 -4.35 -12.06 14.52
CA ARG A 68 -3.95 -13.02 13.47
C ARG A 68 -5.19 -13.50 12.73
N HIS A 69 -5.94 -12.56 12.18
CA HIS A 69 -7.15 -12.84 11.39
C HIS A 69 -7.08 -12.09 10.05
N ARG A 70 -7.86 -12.55 9.08
CA ARG A 70 -7.89 -11.98 7.73
C ARG A 70 -8.56 -10.60 7.77
N HIS A 71 -7.78 -9.56 7.48
CA HIS A 71 -8.24 -8.20 7.20
C HIS A 71 -7.15 -7.42 6.46
N ASP A 72 -7.49 -6.24 5.93
CA ASP A 72 -6.48 -5.35 5.36
C ASP A 72 -5.62 -4.74 6.47
N ILE A 73 -4.41 -5.29 6.65
CA ILE A 73 -3.46 -4.81 7.64
C ILE A 73 -3.01 -3.39 7.29
N PHE A 74 -2.86 -3.01 6.03
CA PHE A 74 -2.40 -1.68 5.62
C PHE A 74 -3.40 -0.58 5.97
N GLN A 75 -4.69 -0.88 5.94
CA GLN A 75 -5.78 0.04 6.27
C GLN A 75 -6.38 -0.20 7.66
N CYS A 76 -5.76 -1.04 8.48
CA CYS A 76 -6.27 -1.34 9.82
C CYS A 76 -6.28 -0.07 10.71
N SER A 77 -7.47 0.34 11.12
CA SER A 77 -7.72 1.51 11.98
C SER A 77 -8.40 1.12 13.30
N SER A 78 -8.24 -0.14 13.72
CA SER A 78 -8.83 -0.64 14.96
C SER A 78 -8.35 0.17 16.16
N LYS A 79 -9.30 0.61 17.00
CA LYS A 79 -9.01 1.29 18.26
C LYS A 79 -8.71 0.31 19.40
N LEU A 80 -9.02 -0.96 19.18
CA LEU A 80 -8.89 -2.04 20.15
C LEU A 80 -8.00 -3.14 19.56
N LEU A 81 -7.35 -3.88 20.44
CA LEU A 81 -6.67 -5.12 20.12
C LEU A 81 -7.68 -6.23 19.79
N TRP A 82 -7.17 -7.39 19.36
CA TRP A 82 -7.96 -8.55 18.93
C TRP A 82 -8.88 -9.11 20.02
N ASP A 83 -8.61 -8.85 21.30
CA ASP A 83 -9.44 -9.22 22.44
C ASP A 83 -10.69 -8.33 22.59
N GLY A 84 -10.74 -7.19 21.90
CA GLY A 84 -11.87 -6.27 21.96
C GLY A 84 -12.00 -5.49 23.27
N THR A 85 -11.08 -5.67 24.21
CA THR A 85 -11.06 -4.97 25.51
C THR A 85 -9.88 -4.02 25.63
N THR A 86 -8.70 -4.41 25.13
CA THR A 86 -7.48 -3.62 25.28
C THR A 86 -7.39 -2.56 24.19
N PRO A 87 -7.11 -1.27 24.52
CA PRO A 87 -6.91 -0.24 23.50
C PRO A 87 -5.66 -0.52 22.67
N ALA A 88 -5.74 -0.26 21.36
CA ALA A 88 -4.59 -0.31 20.47
C ALA A 88 -3.58 0.78 20.87
N TYR A 89 -2.32 0.38 21.06
CA TYR A 89 -1.26 1.31 21.45
C TYR A 89 -0.89 2.24 20.29
N SER A 90 -0.66 1.69 19.10
CA SER A 90 -0.31 2.45 17.91
C SER A 90 -1.49 2.63 16.96
N ARG A 91 -1.42 3.67 16.13
CA ARG A 91 -2.35 3.92 15.01
C ARG A 91 -1.61 3.90 13.68
N LYS A 92 -2.35 3.81 12.57
CA LYS A 92 -1.79 4.04 11.24
C LYS A 92 -1.91 5.50 10.83
N VAL A 93 -0.88 5.98 10.17
CA VAL A 93 -0.88 7.23 9.41
C VAL A 93 -1.13 6.93 7.93
N ASP A 94 -1.39 7.97 7.12
CA ASP A 94 -1.77 7.86 5.69
C ASP A 94 -0.83 6.99 4.85
N ASN A 95 0.44 6.87 5.25
CA ASN A 95 1.44 6.03 4.58
C ASN A 95 1.41 4.55 5.02
N GLY A 96 0.38 4.11 5.76
CA GLY A 96 0.23 2.75 6.27
C GLY A 96 1.23 2.35 7.37
N ARG A 97 2.08 3.30 7.80
CA ARG A 97 3.10 3.09 8.83
C ARG A 97 2.49 3.16 10.23
N PRO A 98 2.94 2.31 11.17
CA PRO A 98 2.55 2.42 12.57
C PRO A 98 3.17 3.67 13.20
N GLN A 99 2.37 4.38 13.98
CA GLN A 99 2.75 5.56 14.75
C GLN A 99 2.34 5.35 16.21
N ASP A 100 3.24 5.67 17.12
CA ASP A 100 2.99 5.60 18.55
C ASP A 100 1.97 6.66 19.02
N PRO A 101 1.51 6.61 20.28
CA PRO A 101 0.65 7.65 20.85
C PRO A 101 1.25 9.06 20.82
N ASN A 102 2.58 9.17 20.87
CA ASN A 102 3.30 10.45 20.90
C ASN A 102 3.49 11.07 19.50
N GLY A 103 3.07 10.40 18.43
CA GLY A 103 3.19 10.89 17.06
C GLY A 103 4.47 10.47 16.32
N LYS A 104 5.32 9.65 16.94
CA LYS A 104 6.54 9.08 16.37
C LYS A 104 6.23 7.89 15.47
N VAL A 105 6.70 7.98 14.22
CA VAL A 105 6.57 6.89 13.24
C VAL A 105 7.55 5.77 13.57
N LEU A 106 7.01 4.57 13.74
CA LEU A 106 7.76 3.37 14.10
C LEU A 106 8.34 2.67 12.86
N CYS A 107 9.40 1.89 13.07
CA CYS A 107 10.00 1.10 12.02
C CYS A 107 9.05 -0.04 11.62
N SER A 108 8.66 -0.07 10.34
CA SER A 108 7.78 -1.12 9.82
C SER A 108 8.47 -2.48 9.75
N ASP A 109 9.76 -2.51 9.42
CA ASP A 109 10.54 -3.75 9.39
C ASP A 109 10.71 -4.34 10.79
N TRP A 110 10.80 -3.51 11.83
CA TRP A 110 10.79 -3.96 13.22
C TRP A 110 9.50 -4.72 13.57
N GLN A 111 8.35 -4.33 13.01
CA GLN A 111 7.09 -5.03 13.24
C GLN A 111 6.91 -6.31 12.41
N ARG A 112 7.83 -6.62 11.49
CA ARG A 112 7.77 -7.82 10.65
C ARG A 112 8.39 -9.00 11.37
N PRO A 113 8.08 -10.25 10.97
CA PRO A 113 8.66 -11.43 11.60
C PRO A 113 10.19 -11.48 11.51
N SER A 114 10.74 -10.91 10.44
CA SER A 114 12.19 -10.83 10.21
C SER A 114 12.90 -9.81 11.11
N GLY A 115 12.14 -8.91 11.77
CA GLY A 115 12.68 -7.76 12.49
C GLY A 115 13.42 -6.78 11.59
N CYS A 116 14.04 -5.77 12.22
CA CYS A 116 14.94 -4.83 11.57
C CYS A 116 16.37 -5.02 12.09
N LYS A 117 17.35 -5.06 11.18
CA LYS A 117 18.78 -5.19 11.51
C LYS A 117 19.53 -3.85 11.53
N SER A 118 18.84 -2.77 11.19
CA SER A 118 19.47 -1.47 11.01
C SER A 118 19.63 -0.75 12.34
N THR A 119 20.85 -0.42 12.73
CA THR A 119 21.11 0.33 13.98
C THR A 119 20.95 1.85 13.80
N THR A 120 20.83 2.33 12.56
CA THR A 120 20.71 3.78 12.24
C THR A 120 19.44 4.45 12.81
N HIS A 121 18.43 3.65 13.18
CA HIS A 121 17.15 4.16 13.67
C HIS A 121 16.58 3.31 14.81
N ASP A 122 17.46 2.87 15.72
CA ASP A 122 17.06 2.08 16.88
C ASP A 122 16.02 2.78 17.77
N THR A 123 16.00 4.12 17.77
CA THR A 123 14.96 4.87 18.48
C THR A 123 13.56 4.55 17.97
N LYS A 124 13.40 4.11 16.70
CA LYS A 124 12.12 3.71 16.09
C LYS A 124 11.81 2.21 16.25
N HIS A 125 12.71 1.43 16.85
CA HIS A 125 12.48 0.03 17.21
C HIS A 125 11.66 -0.02 18.48
N GLU A 126 10.35 -0.07 18.31
CA GLU A 126 9.38 -0.06 19.38
C GLU A 126 8.19 -0.89 18.93
N CYS A 127 7.69 -1.76 19.80
CA CYS A 127 6.55 -2.60 19.50
C CYS A 127 5.29 -1.76 19.38
N SER A 128 4.61 -1.84 18.24
CA SER A 128 3.37 -1.08 18.03
C SER A 128 2.18 -1.56 18.90
N GLY A 129 2.33 -2.70 19.59
CA GLY A 129 1.30 -3.27 20.46
C GLY A 129 1.42 -2.92 21.94
N CYS A 130 2.63 -2.67 22.44
CA CYS A 130 2.88 -2.44 23.86
C CYS A 130 3.88 -1.31 24.16
N GLY A 131 4.60 -0.79 23.16
CA GLY A 131 5.61 0.26 23.35
C GLY A 131 6.99 -0.25 23.75
N GLU A 132 7.18 -1.56 23.92
CA GLU A 132 8.48 -2.13 24.32
C GLU A 132 9.48 -2.16 23.16
N LYS A 133 10.77 -1.94 23.44
CA LYS A 133 11.83 -1.91 22.42
C LYS A 133 12.50 -3.27 22.14
N ASP A 134 12.22 -4.27 22.97
CA ASP A 134 12.84 -5.60 22.90
C ASP A 134 12.33 -6.44 21.70
N HIS A 135 11.08 -6.20 21.27
CA HIS A 135 10.44 -7.00 20.24
C HIS A 135 9.53 -6.16 19.33
N GLY A 136 9.07 -6.77 18.23
CA GLY A 136 8.08 -6.20 17.32
C GLY A 136 6.69 -6.82 17.48
N ALA A 137 5.70 -6.31 16.74
CA ALA A 137 4.31 -6.77 16.80
C ALA A 137 4.10 -8.28 16.64
N GLN A 138 4.96 -9.00 15.89
CA GLN A 138 4.78 -10.43 15.63
C GLN A 138 5.04 -11.31 16.85
N THR A 139 5.96 -10.90 17.71
CA THR A 139 6.38 -11.62 18.91
C THR A 139 5.86 -10.95 20.17
N CYS A 140 4.98 -9.96 20.03
CA CYS A 140 4.38 -9.28 21.15
C CYS A 140 3.55 -10.24 22.01
N PRO A 141 3.74 -10.27 23.35
CA PRO A 141 2.94 -11.11 24.24
C PRO A 141 1.44 -10.79 24.21
N ARG A 142 1.07 -9.56 23.82
CA ARG A 142 -0.32 -9.14 23.65
C ARG A 142 -0.92 -9.58 22.31
N ALA A 143 -0.13 -10.10 21.39
CA ALA A 143 -0.64 -10.55 20.11
C ALA A 143 -1.42 -11.84 20.22
N GLN A 144 -2.38 -12.00 19.31
CA GLN A 144 -3.16 -13.23 19.22
C GLN A 144 -2.19 -14.40 18.99
N LYS A 145 -2.38 -15.49 19.73
CA LYS A 145 -1.61 -16.72 19.52
C LYS A 145 -1.91 -17.29 18.13
N ALA A 146 -0.85 -17.81 17.50
CA ALA A 146 -0.90 -18.43 16.19
C ALA A 146 -1.40 -19.88 16.29
#